data_AF-A0A0C9SUN1-F1
#
_entry.id   AF-A0A0C9SUN1-F1
#
_cell.length_a   1.000
_cell.length_b   1.000
_cell.length_c   1.000
_cell.angle_alpha   90.00
_cell.angle_beta   90.00
_cell.angle_gamma   90.00
#
_symmetry.space_group_name_H-M   'P 1'
#
loop_
_entity.id
_entity.type
_entity.pdbx_description
1 polymer ?
#
loop_
_entity_poly.entity_id
_entity_poly.type
_entity_poly.pdbx_seq_one_letter_code
_entity_poly.pdbx_strand_id
1 'polypeptide(L)'
;MILAQHIQAIQVPLGYSHWRPPAVVDDGLANWNMDDLPNPNATSHLVFETVNSLLQHWPNTRMRNGHTIVPGNIPKGTLLYHGTRQNELPPGPEWTATDPEHSVLFCGGESGEGCWLFTLATTRPLKVVYFDGSSAAKVEYGPLDAQDLIAWGTSRPWWTFEEIQRIRDLCKWGQDYGVDGFVR
;
A
#
# COMPACT_ATOMS: atom_id res chain seq x y z
N MET A 1 -13.10 -18.10 -22.17
CA MET A 1 -14.23 -18.09 -21.23
C MET A 1 -14.99 -16.79 -21.44
N ILE A 2 -16.22 -16.88 -21.95
CA ILE A 2 -17.05 -15.73 -22.33
C ILE A 2 -17.78 -15.25 -21.07
N LEU A 3 -17.56 -13.99 -20.67
CA LEU A 3 -18.34 -13.34 -19.61
C LEU A 3 -19.41 -12.46 -20.27
N ALA A 4 -20.67 -12.78 -19.97
CA ALA A 4 -21.85 -12.13 -20.48
C ALA A 4 -21.91 -10.65 -20.09
N GLN A 5 -22.42 -9.82 -21.00
CA GLN A 5 -22.60 -8.36 -20.92
C GLN A 5 -23.61 -7.87 -19.86
N HIS A 6 -23.93 -8.63 -18.81
CA HIS A 6 -24.98 -8.28 -17.86
C HIS A 6 -24.60 -8.71 -16.44
N ILE A 7 -23.78 -7.92 -15.75
CA ILE A 7 -23.62 -8.05 -14.30
C ILE A 7 -24.59 -7.06 -13.65
N GLN A 8 -25.72 -7.57 -13.16
CA GLN A 8 -26.50 -6.93 -12.11
C GLN A 8 -25.91 -7.35 -10.77
N ALA A 9 -25.56 -6.38 -9.92
CA ALA A 9 -25.21 -6.66 -8.53
C ALA A 9 -26.50 -6.95 -7.74
N ILE A 10 -26.49 -8.07 -7.02
CA ILE A 10 -27.55 -8.50 -6.09
C ILE A 10 -27.20 -7.94 -4.70
N GLN A 11 -28.08 -7.13 -4.12
CA GLN A 11 -28.08 -6.91 -2.67
C GLN A 11 -29.14 -7.81 -2.02
N VAL A 12 -28.74 -8.46 -0.92
CA VAL A 12 -29.55 -9.40 -0.14
C VAL A 12 -30.44 -8.62 0.83
N PRO A 13 -31.76 -8.86 0.89
CA PRO A 13 -32.62 -8.19 1.86
C PRO A 13 -32.39 -8.79 3.26
N LEU A 14 -31.93 -7.96 4.19
CA LEU A 14 -31.89 -8.31 5.62
C LEU A 14 -33.26 -7.99 6.24
N GLY A 15 -34.11 -9.00 6.42
CA GLY A 15 -35.33 -8.87 7.21
C GLY A 15 -35.16 -9.49 8.58
N TYR A 16 -35.47 -8.76 9.67
CA TYR A 16 -35.88 -9.40 10.93
C TYR A 16 -36.80 -8.56 11.83
N SER A 17 -37.98 -9.15 12.02
CA SER A 17 -39.03 -9.11 13.07
C SER A 17 -39.35 -7.90 13.98
N HIS A 18 -40.64 -7.83 14.31
CA HIS A 18 -41.34 -6.78 15.03
C HIS A 18 -41.17 -6.87 16.55
N TRP A 19 -40.29 -6.06 17.14
CA TRP A 19 -40.33 -5.75 18.57
C TRP A 19 -39.93 -4.29 18.80
N ARG A 20 -40.80 -3.49 19.42
CA ARG A 20 -40.56 -2.07 19.72
C ARG A 20 -40.33 -1.87 21.22
N PRO A 21 -39.10 -1.54 21.69
CA PRO A 21 -38.91 -0.95 23.01
C PRO A 21 -39.38 0.53 23.02
N PRO A 22 -39.77 1.08 24.19
CA PRO A 22 -40.28 2.44 24.31
C PRO A 22 -39.21 3.49 23.93
N ALA A 23 -39.66 4.55 23.28
CA ALA A 23 -38.82 5.54 22.61
C ALA A 23 -37.91 6.30 23.58
N VAL A 24 -36.60 6.15 23.39
CA VAL A 24 -35.61 7.15 23.76
C VAL A 24 -35.70 8.26 22.71
N VAL A 25 -35.78 9.52 23.15
CA VAL A 25 -35.78 10.66 22.23
C VAL A 25 -34.41 10.73 21.56
N ASP A 26 -34.37 10.42 20.27
CA ASP A 26 -33.19 10.41 19.42
C ASP A 26 -33.26 11.62 18.47
N ASP A 27 -32.42 12.63 18.71
CA ASP A 27 -32.17 13.70 17.74
C ASP A 27 -31.20 13.23 16.61
N GLY A 28 -30.81 11.94 16.62
CA GLY A 28 -30.05 11.26 15.58
C GLY A 28 -30.95 10.52 14.58
N LEU A 29 -30.47 10.37 13.35
CA LEU A 29 -31.07 9.60 12.25
C LEU A 29 -32.27 10.21 11.48
N ALA A 30 -32.88 11.32 11.90
CA ALA A 30 -34.01 11.92 11.16
C ALA A 30 -33.71 12.31 9.69
N ASN A 31 -32.41 12.47 9.34
CA ASN A 31 -31.93 12.76 7.99
C ASN A 31 -31.24 11.57 7.29
N TRP A 32 -31.25 10.38 7.89
CA TRP A 32 -30.63 9.19 7.32
C TRP A 32 -31.66 8.41 6.51
N ASN A 33 -31.78 8.75 5.23
CA ASN A 33 -32.62 8.00 4.29
C ASN A 33 -31.82 6.83 3.70
N MET A 34 -32.18 5.60 4.08
CA MET A 34 -31.57 4.39 3.54
C MET A 34 -32.03 4.06 2.10
N ASP A 35 -33.07 4.74 1.60
CA ASP A 35 -33.56 4.62 0.23
C ASP A 35 -32.81 5.53 -0.75
N ASP A 36 -32.01 6.48 -0.26
CA ASP A 36 -31.18 7.32 -1.11
C ASP A 36 -29.99 6.53 -1.64
N LEU A 37 -29.80 6.57 -2.96
CA LEU A 37 -28.60 6.00 -3.56
C LEU A 37 -27.35 6.76 -3.07
N PRO A 38 -26.24 6.05 -2.77
CA PRO A 38 -25.00 6.72 -2.43
C PRO A 38 -24.57 7.64 -3.57
N ASN A 39 -23.96 8.78 -3.22
CA ASN A 39 -23.40 9.69 -4.22
C ASN A 39 -22.47 8.88 -5.16
N PRO A 40 -22.60 8.98 -6.49
CA PRO A 40 -21.76 8.25 -7.43
C PRO A 40 -20.25 8.55 -7.25
N ASN A 41 -19.92 9.70 -6.66
CA ASN A 41 -18.57 10.11 -6.32
C ASN A 41 -18.19 9.78 -4.86
N ALA A 42 -19.00 9.03 -4.12
CA ALA A 42 -18.69 8.64 -2.75
C ALA A 42 -17.51 7.66 -2.75
N THR A 43 -16.37 8.09 -2.24
CA THR A 43 -15.15 7.26 -2.12
C THR A 43 -15.04 6.56 -0.77
N SER A 44 -15.96 6.81 0.18
CA SER A 44 -15.89 6.28 1.54
C SER A 44 -15.85 4.75 1.61
N HIS A 45 -16.56 4.06 0.71
CA HIS A 45 -16.55 2.60 0.62
C HIS A 45 -15.16 2.04 0.26
N LEU A 46 -14.32 2.81 -0.45
CA LEU A 46 -12.97 2.40 -0.81
C LEU A 46 -12.07 2.32 0.44
N VAL A 47 -12.30 3.17 1.44
CA VAL A 47 -11.50 3.21 2.68
C VAL A 47 -11.71 1.96 3.54
N PHE A 48 -12.93 1.43 3.63
CA PHE A 48 -13.16 0.19 4.36
C PHE A 48 -12.69 -1.03 3.58
N GLU A 49 -12.81 -0.99 2.25
CA GLU A 49 -12.32 -2.07 1.39
C GLU A 49 -10.78 -2.19 1.45
N THR A 50 -10.05 -1.08 1.60
CA THR A 50 -8.59 -1.12 1.69
C THR A 50 -8.11 -1.87 2.93
N VAL A 51 -8.83 -1.79 4.06
CA VAL A 51 -8.54 -2.57 5.27
C VAL A 51 -8.69 -4.07 5.01
N ASN A 52 -9.78 -4.48 4.35
CA ASN A 52 -10.00 -5.88 3.95
C ASN A 52 -8.94 -6.36 2.94
N SER A 53 -8.48 -5.46 2.08
CA SER A 53 -7.50 -5.72 1.02
C SER A 53 -6.06 -5.75 1.48
N LEU A 54 -5.78 -5.51 2.78
CA LEU A 54 -4.44 -5.44 3.32
C LEU A 54 -3.63 -6.71 2.97
N LEU A 55 -2.43 -6.53 2.40
CA LEU A 55 -1.53 -7.59 1.94
C LEU A 55 -2.10 -8.54 0.86
N GLN A 56 -3.24 -8.21 0.25
CA GLN A 56 -3.82 -8.98 -0.86
C GLN A 56 -3.38 -8.42 -2.21
N HIS A 57 -2.87 -9.27 -3.09
CA HIS A 57 -2.38 -8.81 -4.40
C HIS A 57 -3.50 -8.22 -5.29
N TRP A 58 -4.52 -9.00 -5.63
CA TRP A 58 -5.51 -8.58 -6.65
C TRP A 58 -6.33 -7.32 -6.31
N PRO A 59 -6.84 -7.15 -5.07
CA PRO A 59 -7.54 -5.94 -4.71
C PRO A 59 -6.66 -4.69 -4.85
N ASN A 60 -5.40 -4.75 -4.39
CA ASN A 60 -4.44 -3.65 -4.48
C ASN A 60 -3.97 -3.35 -5.92
N THR A 61 -4.02 -4.33 -6.82
CA THR A 61 -3.77 -4.12 -8.26
C THR A 61 -4.95 -3.42 -8.94
N ARG A 62 -6.18 -3.73 -8.53
CA ARG A 62 -7.40 -3.12 -9.09
C ARG A 62 -7.62 -1.72 -8.54
N MET A 63 -7.50 -1.54 -7.23
CA MET A 63 -7.59 -0.27 -6.52
C MET A 63 -6.18 0.17 -6.13
N ARG A 64 -5.49 0.78 -7.10
CA ARG A 64 -4.05 1.08 -7.03
C ARG A 64 -3.70 2.13 -5.97
N ASN A 65 -4.64 3.01 -5.66
CA ASN A 65 -4.45 4.08 -4.69
C ASN A 65 -4.70 3.52 -3.29
N GLY A 66 -3.61 3.24 -2.58
CA GLY A 66 -3.63 2.78 -1.21
C GLY A 66 -3.99 3.90 -0.23
N HIS A 67 -4.74 3.56 0.82
CA HIS A 67 -5.14 4.47 1.89
C HIS A 67 -4.76 3.95 3.29
N THR A 68 -4.21 2.73 3.36
CA THR A 68 -3.90 2.03 4.61
C THR A 68 -2.39 2.02 4.82
N ILE A 69 -1.97 2.61 5.93
CA ILE A 69 -0.57 2.64 6.38
C ILE A 69 -0.48 1.78 7.63
N VAL A 70 0.30 0.69 7.58
CA VAL A 70 0.32 -0.31 8.66
C VAL A 70 1.74 -0.52 9.18
N PRO A 71 1.98 -0.42 10.51
CA PRO A 71 3.25 -0.82 11.08
C PRO A 71 3.42 -2.34 11.00
N GLY A 72 4.61 -2.79 10.62
CA GLY A 72 4.97 -4.20 10.50
C GLY A 72 6.30 -4.51 11.17
N ASN A 73 6.60 -5.81 11.28
CA ASN A 73 7.89 -6.30 11.77
C ASN A 73 8.42 -7.39 10.85
N ILE A 74 9.66 -7.24 10.39
CA ILE A 74 10.39 -8.30 9.69
C ILE A 74 11.22 -9.06 10.73
N PRO A 75 11.05 -10.39 10.89
CA PRO A 75 11.82 -11.18 11.83
C PRO A 75 13.34 -11.15 11.57
N LYS A 76 14.12 -11.47 12.60
CA LYS A 76 15.57 -11.75 12.45
C LYS A 76 15.75 -13.01 11.59
N GLY A 77 16.75 -13.01 10.71
CA GLY A 77 17.07 -14.11 9.82
C GLY A 77 16.23 -14.15 8.54
N THR A 78 15.35 -13.17 8.30
CA THR A 78 14.66 -13.02 7.02
C THR A 78 15.66 -12.71 5.93
N LEU A 79 15.56 -13.44 4.81
CA LEU A 79 16.35 -13.19 3.62
C LEU A 79 15.71 -12.08 2.78
N LEU A 80 16.54 -11.15 2.34
CA LEU A 80 16.21 -10.06 1.44
C LEU A 80 17.21 -10.05 0.28
N TYR A 81 16.75 -9.59 -0.87
CA TYR A 81 17.52 -9.65 -2.12
C TYR A 81 17.71 -8.25 -2.70
N HIS A 82 18.91 -7.94 -3.17
CA HIS A 82 19.22 -6.67 -3.81
C HIS A 82 19.95 -6.92 -5.11
N GLY A 83 19.33 -6.54 -6.23
CA GLY A 83 19.92 -6.63 -7.56
C GLY A 83 20.57 -5.31 -7.94
N THR A 84 21.82 -5.31 -8.37
CA THR A 84 22.52 -4.08 -8.76
C THR A 84 23.62 -4.34 -9.77
N ARG A 85 24.09 -3.27 -10.41
CA ARG A 85 25.26 -3.26 -11.29
C ARG A 85 26.57 -3.14 -10.52
N GLN A 86 26.53 -2.66 -9.27
CA GLN A 86 27.72 -2.46 -8.45
C GLN A 86 28.01 -3.67 -7.55
N ASN A 87 29.27 -4.09 -7.45
CA ASN A 87 29.67 -5.14 -6.51
C ASN A 87 29.95 -4.59 -5.09
N GLU A 88 29.17 -3.61 -4.66
CA GLU A 88 29.35 -2.95 -3.37
C GLU A 88 27.97 -2.70 -2.76
N LEU A 89 27.88 -2.81 -1.44
CA LEU A 89 26.65 -2.47 -0.74
C LEU A 89 26.43 -0.95 -0.82
N PRO A 90 25.18 -0.50 -1.03
CA PRO A 90 24.88 0.92 -1.14
C PRO A 90 25.24 1.65 0.18
N PRO A 91 25.84 2.85 0.11
CA PRO A 91 26.25 3.59 1.30
C PRO A 91 25.08 4.25 2.04
N GLY A 92 23.86 4.14 1.52
CA GLY A 92 22.66 4.78 2.05
C GLY A 92 21.40 3.93 1.85
N PRO A 93 20.21 4.51 2.10
CA PRO A 93 18.95 3.82 1.92
C PRO A 93 18.78 3.33 0.49
N GLU A 94 18.45 2.06 0.32
CA GLU A 94 18.26 1.42 -0.97
C GLU A 94 17.20 0.32 -0.88
N TRP A 95 16.59 -0.04 -2.02
CA TRP A 95 15.56 -1.07 -2.07
C TRP A 95 16.12 -2.49 -1.90
N THR A 96 15.30 -3.36 -1.32
CA THR A 96 15.49 -4.81 -1.29
C THR A 96 14.15 -5.50 -1.55
N ALA A 97 14.15 -6.70 -2.11
CA ALA A 97 12.95 -7.51 -2.32
C ALA A 97 12.93 -8.74 -1.41
N THR A 98 11.74 -9.29 -1.20
CA THR A 98 11.55 -10.56 -0.46
C THR A 98 11.74 -11.80 -1.33
N ASP A 99 11.81 -11.61 -2.65
CA ASP A 99 12.01 -12.69 -3.61
C ASP A 99 13.19 -12.36 -4.55
N PRO A 100 13.99 -13.37 -4.91
CA PRO A 100 15.15 -13.15 -5.78
C PRO A 100 14.76 -12.85 -7.22
N GLU A 101 13.61 -13.33 -7.70
CA GLU A 101 13.17 -13.17 -9.09
C GLU A 101 12.91 -11.69 -9.42
N HIS A 102 12.23 -10.98 -8.53
CA HIS A 102 12.03 -9.54 -8.62
C HIS A 102 13.37 -8.79 -8.61
N SER A 103 14.29 -9.17 -7.71
CA SER A 103 15.59 -8.48 -7.61
C SER A 103 16.46 -8.66 -8.85
N VAL A 104 16.43 -9.82 -9.50
CA VAL A 104 17.22 -10.09 -10.71
C VAL A 104 16.86 -9.13 -11.85
N LEU A 105 15.60 -8.68 -11.95
CA LEU A 105 15.18 -7.71 -12.97
C LEU A 105 15.95 -6.38 -12.88
N PHE A 106 16.43 -6.02 -11.69
CA PHE A 106 17.16 -4.78 -11.45
C PHE A 106 18.68 -4.93 -11.51
N CYS A 107 19.19 -6.15 -11.69
CA CYS A 107 20.64 -6.33 -11.75
C CYS A 107 21.27 -5.72 -13.00
N GLY A 108 20.48 -5.47 -14.07
CA GLY A 108 20.67 -4.44 -15.10
C GLY A 108 22.02 -4.35 -15.84
N GLY A 109 22.99 -5.21 -15.57
CA GLY A 109 24.35 -5.17 -16.09
C GLY A 109 24.46 -5.86 -17.45
N GLU A 110 25.39 -5.38 -18.27
CA GLU A 110 25.74 -6.03 -19.52
C GLU A 110 26.62 -7.27 -19.26
N SER A 111 26.60 -8.20 -20.22
CA SER A 111 27.47 -9.39 -20.21
C SER A 111 28.94 -8.96 -20.16
N GLY A 112 29.58 -9.13 -19.00
CA GLY A 112 31.00 -8.84 -18.80
C GLY A 112 31.31 -7.73 -17.78
N GLU A 113 30.35 -6.84 -17.49
CA GLU A 113 30.53 -5.73 -16.53
C GLU A 113 29.85 -6.00 -15.17
N GLY A 114 28.91 -6.95 -15.12
CA GLY A 114 28.43 -7.58 -13.89
C GLY A 114 26.97 -7.27 -13.54
N CYS A 115 26.24 -8.32 -13.19
CA CYS A 115 24.93 -8.32 -12.56
C CYS A 115 25.12 -8.97 -11.19
N TRP A 116 24.93 -8.20 -10.12
CA TRP A 116 25.16 -8.66 -8.76
C TRP A 116 23.82 -8.85 -8.05
N LEU A 117 23.63 -10.02 -7.47
CA LEU A 117 22.49 -10.34 -6.62
C LEU A 117 23.00 -10.58 -5.21
N PHE A 118 22.81 -9.60 -4.34
CA PHE A 118 23.12 -9.74 -2.92
C PHE A 118 21.98 -10.49 -2.23
N THR A 119 22.34 -11.53 -1.49
CA THR A 119 21.46 -12.16 -0.51
C THR A 119 21.81 -11.64 0.88
N LEU A 120 20.90 -10.88 1.46
CA LEU A 120 21.06 -10.21 2.75
C LEU A 120 20.22 -10.94 3.78
N ALA A 121 20.71 -11.04 5.02
CA ALA A 121 19.95 -11.60 6.13
C ALA A 121 19.78 -10.55 7.23
N THR A 122 18.55 -10.36 7.71
CA THR A 122 18.29 -9.44 8.81
C THR A 122 18.97 -9.91 10.09
N THR A 123 19.78 -9.05 10.72
CA THR A 123 20.56 -9.40 11.93
C THR A 123 19.78 -9.19 13.23
N ARG A 124 18.66 -8.46 13.16
CA ARG A 124 17.69 -8.15 14.22
C ARG A 124 16.30 -7.99 13.62
N PRO A 125 15.22 -8.01 14.42
CA PRO A 125 13.91 -7.60 13.93
C PRO A 125 13.95 -6.17 13.38
N LEU A 126 13.33 -5.95 12.23
CA LEU A 126 13.21 -4.64 11.60
C LEU A 126 11.78 -4.12 11.74
N LYS A 127 11.62 -2.90 12.22
CA LYS A 127 10.33 -2.20 12.24
C LYS A 127 10.10 -1.58 10.88
N VAL A 128 9.00 -1.92 10.23
CA VAL A 128 8.68 -1.40 8.89
C VAL A 128 7.34 -0.70 8.86
N VAL A 129 7.14 0.17 7.89
CA VAL A 129 5.83 0.74 7.55
C VAL A 129 5.42 0.22 6.19
N TYR A 130 4.26 -0.43 6.12
CA TYR A 130 3.66 -0.94 4.88
C TYR A 130 2.69 0.08 4.30
N PHE A 131 2.82 0.36 3.01
CA PHE A 131 1.88 1.12 2.22
C PHE A 131 1.09 0.17 1.31
N ASP A 132 -0.23 0.13 1.47
CA ASP A 132 -1.11 -0.69 0.63
C ASP A 132 -1.27 -0.11 -0.79
N GLY A 133 -2.16 -0.72 -1.57
CA GLY A 133 -2.32 -0.40 -2.98
C GLY A 133 -1.13 -0.85 -3.81
N SER A 134 -0.93 -0.18 -4.94
CA SER A 134 0.24 -0.37 -5.80
C SER A 134 1.30 0.68 -5.46
N SER A 135 1.75 0.76 -4.21
CA SER A 135 2.55 1.89 -3.69
C SER A 135 3.99 1.98 -4.23
N ALA A 136 4.43 0.96 -4.98
CA ALA A 136 5.63 1.00 -5.82
C ALA A 136 5.38 1.48 -7.27
N ALA A 137 4.13 1.69 -7.69
CA ALA A 137 3.79 2.06 -9.06
C ALA A 137 4.10 3.54 -9.33
N LYS A 138 5.05 3.76 -10.23
CA LYS A 138 5.49 5.09 -10.68
C LYS A 138 4.52 5.68 -11.69
N VAL A 139 3.38 6.18 -11.21
CA VAL A 139 2.34 6.83 -12.02
C VAL A 139 1.73 8.04 -11.30
N GLU A 140 1.29 9.04 -12.07
CA GLU A 140 0.85 10.34 -11.55
C GLU A 140 -0.58 10.37 -10.98
N TYR A 141 -1.28 9.23 -10.92
CA TYR A 141 -2.70 9.18 -10.52
C TYR A 141 -2.95 8.64 -9.12
N GLY A 142 -1.96 8.73 -8.23
CA GLY A 142 -2.16 8.59 -6.77
C GLY A 142 -1.55 7.40 -6.02
N PRO A 143 -0.99 6.33 -6.63
CA PRO A 143 -0.44 5.22 -5.84
C PRO A 143 0.68 5.61 -4.86
N LEU A 144 1.33 6.76 -5.09
CA LEU A 144 2.40 7.27 -4.22
C LEU A 144 1.89 8.24 -3.13
N ASP A 145 0.62 8.62 -3.13
CA ASP A 145 0.07 9.72 -2.31
C ASP A 145 0.26 9.50 -0.81
N ALA A 146 0.05 8.28 -0.32
CA ALA A 146 0.22 7.96 1.10
C ALA A 146 1.67 8.21 1.56
N GLN A 147 2.64 7.91 0.71
CA GLN A 147 4.06 8.11 0.98
C GLN A 147 4.42 9.60 0.99
N ASP A 148 3.90 10.34 0.01
CA ASP A 148 4.12 11.78 -0.17
C ASP A 148 3.50 12.58 0.99
N LEU A 149 2.32 12.17 1.46
CA LEU A 149 1.68 12.77 2.64
C LEU A 149 2.53 12.58 3.90
N ILE A 150 3.13 11.41 4.10
CA ILE A 150 4.05 11.19 5.23
C ILE A 150 5.34 12.00 5.07
N ALA A 151 5.94 11.98 3.89
CA ALA A 151 7.22 12.63 3.64
C ALA A 151 7.13 14.16 3.65
N TRP A 152 6.04 14.73 3.10
CA TRP A 152 5.95 16.14 2.72
C TRP A 152 4.67 16.84 3.18
N GLY A 153 3.70 16.14 3.76
CA GLY A 153 2.40 16.70 4.18
C GLY A 153 1.46 17.05 3.03
N THR A 154 1.83 16.74 1.78
CA THR A 154 1.02 16.96 0.58
C THR A 154 1.36 15.94 -0.49
N SER A 155 0.38 15.51 -1.28
CA SER A 155 0.63 14.72 -2.50
C SER A 155 1.43 15.55 -3.52
N ARG A 156 2.37 14.91 -4.22
CA ARG A 156 3.16 15.50 -5.32
C ARG A 156 3.14 14.60 -6.56
N PRO A 157 2.05 14.59 -7.36
CA PRO A 157 1.87 13.68 -8.49
C PRO A 157 3.03 13.68 -9.51
N TRP A 158 3.57 14.87 -9.79
CA TRP A 158 4.66 15.08 -10.75
C TRP A 158 6.03 14.57 -10.28
N TRP A 159 6.16 14.18 -9.00
CA TRP A 159 7.40 13.71 -8.38
C TRP A 159 7.50 12.18 -8.40
N THR A 160 6.83 11.55 -9.35
CA THR A 160 6.72 10.10 -9.46
C THR A 160 8.08 9.38 -9.53
N PHE A 161 9.09 10.00 -10.15
CA PHE A 161 10.45 9.45 -10.26
C PHE A 161 11.43 9.94 -9.18
N GLU A 162 11.00 10.81 -8.28
CA GLU A 162 11.83 11.38 -7.19
C GLU A 162 11.97 10.40 -6.00
N GLU A 163 12.28 9.13 -6.28
CA GLU A 163 12.39 8.09 -5.25
C GLU A 163 13.51 8.35 -4.26
N ILE A 164 14.66 8.86 -4.72
CA ILE A 164 15.82 9.12 -3.85
C ILE A 164 15.47 10.20 -2.82
N GLN A 165 14.80 11.27 -3.23
CA GLN A 165 14.36 12.30 -2.31
C GLN A 165 13.28 11.77 -1.37
N ARG A 166 12.30 11.03 -1.91
CA ARG A 166 11.21 10.43 -1.11
C ARG A 166 11.74 9.48 -0.03
N ILE A 167 12.64 8.55 -0.36
CA ILE A 167 13.18 7.62 0.64
C ILE A 167 14.01 8.34 1.70
N ARG A 168 14.77 9.39 1.34
CA ARG A 168 15.51 10.20 2.32
C ARG A 168 14.59 10.91 3.30
N ASP A 169 13.53 11.53 2.80
CA ASP A 169 12.57 12.25 3.66
C ASP A 169 11.74 11.28 4.50
N LEU A 170 11.35 10.13 3.94
CA LEU A 170 10.71 9.05 4.71
C LEU A 170 11.64 8.51 5.80
N CYS A 171 12.93 8.28 5.51
CA CYS A 171 13.90 7.87 6.52
C CYS A 171 14.06 8.93 7.61
N LYS A 172 14.09 10.22 7.25
CA LYS A 172 14.14 11.32 8.21
C LYS A 172 12.91 11.33 9.12
N TRP A 173 11.72 11.16 8.56
CA TRP A 173 10.48 11.03 9.33
C TRP A 173 10.49 9.77 10.21
N GLY A 174 10.95 8.64 9.67
CA GLY A 174 10.95 7.35 10.34
C GLY A 174 11.90 7.26 11.54
N GLN A 175 12.95 8.11 11.59
CA GLN A 175 13.89 8.17 12.71
C GLN A 175 13.20 8.44 14.05
N ASP A 176 12.21 9.33 14.07
CA ASP A 176 11.47 9.69 15.29
C ASP A 176 10.68 8.50 15.87
N TYR A 177 10.39 7.49 15.04
CA TYR A 177 9.62 6.30 15.40
C TYR A 177 10.47 5.02 15.44
N GLY A 178 11.76 5.13 15.12
CA GLY A 178 12.67 3.98 14.98
C GLY A 178 12.24 3.02 13.85
N VAL A 179 11.72 3.56 12.75
CA VAL A 179 11.38 2.78 11.55
C VAL A 179 12.67 2.46 10.79
N ASP A 180 12.84 1.18 10.46
CA ASP A 180 14.01 0.65 9.76
C ASP A 180 13.81 0.58 8.23
N GLY A 181 12.56 0.60 7.74
CA GLY A 181 12.27 0.52 6.32
C GLY A 181 10.80 0.67 5.96
N PHE A 182 10.53 0.71 4.66
CA PHE A 182 9.20 0.90 4.09
C PHE A 182 8.92 -0.21 3.08
N VAL A 183 7.74 -0.82 3.18
CA VAL A 183 7.29 -1.89 2.27
C VAL A 183 6.24 -1.31 1.33
N ARG A 184 6.43 -1.59 0.03
CA ARG A 184 5.65 -1.04 -1.08
C ARG A 184 5.23 -2.15 -2.04
#